data_AF-A0A7C1NU00-F1
#
_entry.id   AF-A0A7C1NU00-F1
#
_cell.length_a   1.000
_cell.length_b   1.000
_cell.length_c   1.000
_cell.angle_alpha   90.00
_cell.angle_beta   90.00
_cell.angle_gamma   90.00
#
_symmetry.space_group_name_H-M   'P 1'
#
loop_
_entity.id
_entity.type
_entity.pdbx_description
1 polymer ?
#
loop_
_entity_poly.entity_id
_entity_poly.type
_entity_poly.pdbx_seq_one_letter_code
_entity_poly.pdbx_strand_id
1 'polypeptide(L)'
;MTMRPDEISKLTDRYQTTVPTGVRKQLQLRKGDQIRYRTDSSGRVYIEAVAEERDPALGAFLDLLERDVMDHPERLKPMEGALVQRIGALVGDVAVDLDAPLSPEDE
;
A
#
# COMPACT_ATOMS: atom_id res chain seq x y z
N MET A 1 -24.53 -14.28 2.90
CA MET A 1 -23.95 -13.05 3.48
C MET A 1 -24.00 -13.21 4.99
N THR A 2 -22.90 -13.63 5.61
CA THR A 2 -22.90 -13.98 7.04
C THR A 2 -22.97 -12.71 7.87
N MET A 3 -24.15 -12.41 8.44
CA MET A 3 -24.30 -11.35 9.44
C MET A 3 -23.41 -11.71 10.63
N ARG A 4 -22.39 -10.87 10.85
CA ARG A 4 -21.60 -10.95 12.08
C ARG A 4 -22.39 -10.28 13.21
N PRO A 5 -22.21 -10.74 14.45
CA PRO A 5 -22.91 -10.18 15.60
C PRO A 5 -22.56 -8.70 15.77
N ASP A 6 -23.55 -7.90 16.18
CA ASP A 6 -23.36 -6.49 16.48
C ASP A 6 -22.43 -6.32 17.69
N GLU A 7 -21.36 -5.54 17.53
CA GLU A 7 -20.47 -5.15 18.63
C GLU A 7 -20.84 -3.73 19.08
N ILE A 8 -21.09 -3.54 20.38
CA ILE A 8 -21.47 -2.25 20.98
C ILE A 8 -20.27 -1.66 21.72
N SER A 9 -19.96 -0.39 21.47
CA SER A 9 -18.98 0.36 22.27
C SER A 9 -19.66 1.47 23.06
N LYS A 10 -19.15 1.75 24.27
CA LYS A 10 -19.57 2.88 25.08
C LYS A 10 -18.78 4.13 24.71
N LEU A 11 -19.46 5.27 24.72
CA LEU A 11 -18.84 6.58 24.56
C LEU A 11 -18.32 7.09 25.90
N THR A 12 -17.11 7.65 25.92
CA THR A 12 -16.61 8.37 27.09
C THR A 12 -17.18 9.79 27.15
N ASP A 13 -17.00 10.47 28.28
CA ASP A 13 -17.43 11.88 28.45
C ASP A 13 -16.74 12.84 27.45
N ARG A 14 -15.66 12.40 26.81
CA ARG A 14 -14.94 13.15 25.77
C ARG A 14 -15.34 12.75 24.35
N TYR A 15 -16.46 12.06 24.18
CA TYR A 15 -16.92 11.54 22.88
C TYR A 15 -15.92 10.58 22.23
N GLN A 16 -15.12 9.86 23.02
CA GLN A 16 -14.19 8.86 22.51
C GLN A 16 -14.79 7.46 22.62
N THR A 17 -14.46 6.59 21.68
CA THR A 17 -14.82 5.17 21.75
C THR A 17 -13.71 4.30 21.17
N THR A 18 -13.58 3.09 21.68
CA THR A 18 -12.63 2.11 21.16
C THR A 18 -13.27 1.33 20.03
N VAL A 19 -12.55 1.13 18.93
CA VAL A 19 -13.01 0.27 17.83
C VAL A 19 -12.99 -1.19 18.30
N PRO A 20 -14.13 -1.92 18.28
CA PRO A 20 -14.21 -3.31 18.70
C PRO A 20 -13.27 -4.24 17.93
N THR A 21 -12.91 -5.37 18.52
CA THR A 21 -11.86 -6.24 17.96
C THR A 21 -12.27 -6.84 16.62
N GLY A 22 -13.53 -7.22 16.42
CA GLY A 22 -13.99 -7.75 15.14
C GLY A 22 -13.92 -6.69 14.02
N VAL A 23 -14.31 -5.45 14.34
CA VAL A 23 -14.22 -4.31 13.42
C VAL A 23 -12.77 -3.95 13.09
N ARG A 24 -11.87 -3.90 14.08
CA ARG A 24 -10.43 -3.65 13.83
C ARG A 24 -9.82 -4.68 12.89
N LYS A 25 -10.10 -5.96 13.11
CA LYS A 25 -9.61 -7.05 12.26
C LYS A 25 -10.16 -6.96 10.84
N GLN A 26 -11.44 -6.60 10.71
CA GLN A 26 -12.07 -6.43 9.40
C GLN A 26 -11.48 -5.28 8.59
N LEU A 27 -11.24 -4.14 9.25
CA LEU A 27 -10.65 -2.97 8.63
C LEU A 27 -9.11 -3.01 8.60
N GLN A 28 -8.50 -4.08 9.11
CA GLN A 28 -7.05 -4.28 9.22
C GLN A 28 -6.31 -3.13 9.94
N LEU A 29 -6.98 -2.49 10.89
CA LEU A 29 -6.45 -1.33 11.60
C LEU A 29 -5.33 -1.70 12.57
N ARG A 30 -4.25 -0.92 12.53
CA ARG A 30 -3.14 -0.90 13.47
C ARG A 30 -3.25 0.30 14.40
N LYS A 31 -2.40 0.33 15.43
CA LYS A 31 -2.35 1.45 16.37
C LYS A 31 -1.82 2.69 15.67
N GLY A 32 -2.61 3.76 15.68
CA GLY A 32 -2.25 5.03 15.03
C GLY A 32 -2.87 5.23 13.64
N ASP A 33 -3.50 4.20 13.07
CA ASP A 33 -4.16 4.30 11.77
C ASP A 33 -5.35 5.25 11.83
N GLN A 34 -5.57 5.96 10.71
CA GLN A 34 -6.71 6.84 10.55
C GLN A 34 -7.94 6.05 10.07
N ILE A 35 -9.11 6.43 10.59
CA ILE A 35 -10.40 5.95 10.11
C ILE A 35 -11.21 7.12 9.55
N ARG A 36 -12.00 6.85 8.51
CA ARG A 36 -12.89 7.83 7.90
C ARG A 36 -14.33 7.51 8.27
N TYR A 37 -15.05 8.50 8.80
CA TYR A 37 -16.50 8.42 8.96
C TYR A 37 -17.18 8.89 7.67
N ARG A 38 -18.16 8.13 7.20
CA ARG A 38 -19.00 8.48 6.05
C ARG A 38 -20.47 8.34 6.43
N THR A 39 -21.30 9.16 5.81
CA THR A 39 -22.75 9.12 5.96
C THR A 39 -23.34 8.85 4.58
N ASP A 40 -24.16 7.81 4.46
CA ASP A 40 -24.88 7.54 3.21
C ASP A 40 -26.17 8.38 3.11
N SER A 41 -26.84 8.33 1.96
CA SER A 41 -28.10 9.03 1.73
C SER A 41 -29.26 8.56 2.61
N SER A 42 -29.15 7.38 3.23
CA SER A 42 -30.13 6.88 4.19
C SER A 42 -29.88 7.37 5.62
N GLY A 43 -28.82 8.15 5.84
CA GLY A 43 -28.41 8.66 7.14
C GLY A 43 -27.64 7.65 7.99
N ARG A 44 -27.23 6.50 7.44
CA ARG A 44 -26.37 5.55 8.15
C ARG A 44 -24.95 6.06 8.16
N VAL A 45 -24.33 6.01 9.34
CA VAL A 45 -22.91 6.31 9.52
C VAL A 45 -22.13 5.00 9.50
N TYR A 46 -21.08 4.96 8.68
CA TYR A 46 -20.16 3.84 8.60
C TYR A 46 -18.71 4.33 8.64
N ILE A 47 -17.81 3.44 9.03
CA ILE A 47 -16.38 3.73 9.10
C ILE A 47 -15.60 2.89 8.09
N GLU A 48 -14.57 3.50 7.52
CA GLU A 48 -13.63 2.86 6.60
C GLU A 48 -12.20 3.08 7.10
N ALA A 49 -11.30 2.14 6.81
CA ALA A 49 -9.87 2.39 6.96
C ALA A 49 -9.43 3.46 5.94
N VAL A 50 -8.62 4.41 6.37
CA VAL A 50 -7.91 5.30 5.45
C VAL A 50 -6.68 4.53 4.98
N ALA A 51 -6.73 4.01 3.75
CA ALA A 51 -5.53 3.55 3.10
C ALA A 51 -4.62 4.77 2.84
N GLU A 52 -3.31 4.59 2.99
CA GLU A 52 -2.36 5.50 2.39
C GLU A 52 -2.68 5.62 0.91
N GLU A 53 -2.62 6.86 0.42
CA GLU A 53 -2.86 7.14 -0.99
C GLU A 53 -1.84 6.33 -1.79
N ARG A 54 -2.33 5.37 -2.57
CA ARG A 54 -1.47 4.62 -3.49
C ARG A 54 -0.85 5.64 -4.42
N ASP A 55 0.47 5.57 -4.58
CA ASP A 55 1.19 6.44 -5.49
C ASP A 55 0.44 6.50 -6.84
N PRO A 56 -0.12 7.66 -7.22
CA PRO A 56 -0.91 7.78 -8.44
C PRO A 56 -0.05 7.51 -9.68
N ALA A 57 1.27 7.70 -9.61
CA ALA A 57 2.19 7.39 -10.69
C ALA A 57 2.39 5.88 -10.86
N LEU A 58 2.32 5.09 -9.77
CA LEU A 58 2.53 3.65 -9.82
C LEU A 58 1.51 2.95 -10.73
N GLY A 59 0.22 3.32 -10.63
CA GLY A 59 -0.81 2.76 -11.49
C GLY A 59 -0.55 3.02 -12.97
N ALA A 60 -0.31 4.29 -13.32
CA ALA A 60 -0.03 4.69 -14.70
C ALA A 60 1.26 4.04 -15.25
N PHE A 61 2.29 3.87 -14.41
CA PHE A 61 3.52 3.19 -14.77
C PHE A 61 3.31 1.70 -15.06
N LEU A 62 2.52 1.01 -14.23
CA LEU A 62 2.18 -0.39 -14.47
C LEU A 62 1.36 -0.58 -15.75
N ASP A 63 0.40 0.31 -16.02
CA ASP A 63 -0.38 0.25 -17.26
C ASP A 63 0.50 0.52 -18.51
N LEU A 64 1.54 1.36 -18.38
CA LEU A 64 2.53 1.59 -19.44
C LEU A 64 3.33 0.31 -19.70
N LEU A 65 3.81 -0.34 -18.64
CA LEU A 65 4.60 -1.56 -18.74
C LEU A 65 3.77 -2.72 -19.34
N GLU A 66 2.52 -2.87 -18.91
CA GLU A 66 1.60 -3.87 -19.46
C GLU A 66 1.44 -3.70 -20.97
N ARG A 67 1.19 -2.47 -21.42
CA ARG A 67 1.06 -2.15 -22.85
C ARG A 67 2.33 -2.44 -23.64
N ASP A 68 3.49 -1.99 -23.16
CA ASP A 68 4.76 -2.24 -23.86
C ASP A 68 5.07 -3.75 -23.94
N VAL A 69 4.79 -4.52 -22.88
CA VAL A 69 4.97 -5.98 -22.88
C VAL A 69 4.02 -6.68 -23.85
N MET A 70 2.77 -6.22 -23.96
CA MET A 70 1.78 -6.80 -24.87
C MET A 70 2.05 -6.44 -26.34
N ASP A 71 2.47 -5.21 -26.61
CA ASP A 71 2.76 -4.74 -27.96
C ASP A 71 4.12 -5.24 -28.48
N HIS A 72 5.07 -5.48 -27.57
CA HIS A 72 6.45 -5.87 -27.90
C HIS A 72 6.98 -7.05 -27.07
N PRO A 73 6.33 -8.23 -27.10
CA PRO A 73 6.80 -9.40 -26.36
C PRO A 73 8.22 -9.84 -26.75
N GLU A 74 8.67 -9.54 -27.97
CA GLU A 74 10.03 -9.82 -28.46
C GLU A 74 11.13 -9.04 -27.72
N ARG A 75 10.78 -7.97 -27.00
CA ARG A 75 11.72 -7.19 -26.18
C ARG A 75 12.00 -7.85 -24.84
N LEU A 76 11.13 -8.75 -24.37
CA LEU A 76 11.36 -9.52 -23.15
C LEU A 76 12.41 -10.60 -23.40
N LYS A 77 13.68 -10.23 -23.21
CA LYS A 77 14.82 -11.12 -23.36
C LYS A 77 15.36 -11.55 -22.00
N PRO A 78 15.65 -12.85 -21.80
CA PRO A 78 16.30 -13.30 -20.58
C PRO A 78 17.67 -12.66 -20.45
N MET A 79 18.05 -12.29 -19.24
CA MET A 79 19.42 -11.85 -18.98
C MET A 79 20.38 -13.02 -19.13
N GLU A 80 21.41 -12.84 -19.94
CA GLU A 80 22.45 -13.86 -20.11
C GLU A 80 23.25 -14.02 -18.82
N GLY A 81 23.57 -15.27 -18.46
CA GLY A 81 24.33 -15.56 -17.23
C GLY A 81 25.69 -14.83 -17.18
N ALA A 82 26.33 -14.64 -18.33
CA ALA A 82 27.58 -13.87 -18.43
C ALA A 82 27.38 -12.38 -18.09
N LEU A 83 26.26 -11.78 -18.50
CA LEU A 83 25.92 -10.39 -18.15
C LEU A 83 25.66 -10.26 -16.65
N VAL A 84 24.92 -11.20 -16.05
CA VAL A 84 24.66 -11.21 -14.61
C VAL A 84 25.96 -11.33 -13.81
N GLN A 85 26.85 -12.25 -14.21
CA GLN A 85 28.18 -12.39 -13.58
C GLN A 85 29.01 -11.13 -13.71
N ARG A 86 28.99 -10.47 -14.89
CA ARG A 86 29.71 -9.22 -15.11
C ARG A 86 29.17 -8.09 -14.24
N ILE A 87 27.85 -7.96 -14.12
CA ILE A 87 27.22 -6.96 -13.23
C ILE A 87 27.64 -7.24 -11.79
N GLY A 88 27.53 -8.48 -11.33
CA GLY A 88 27.95 -8.88 -9.98
C GLY A 88 29.42 -8.59 -9.71
N ALA A 89 30.32 -8.84 -10.66
CA ALA A 89 31.74 -8.52 -10.52
C ALA A 89 32.02 -7.02 -10.45
N LEU A 90 31.16 -6.17 -11.02
CA LEU A 90 31.34 -4.72 -11.03
C LEU A 90 30.77 -4.03 -9.79
N VAL A 91 29.60 -4.47 -9.33
CA VAL A 91 28.83 -3.75 -8.29
C VAL A 91 28.34 -4.63 -7.14
N GLY A 92 28.66 -5.93 -7.14
CA GLY A 92 28.14 -6.89 -6.16
C GLY A 92 28.54 -6.62 -4.71
N ASP A 93 29.69 -5.96 -4.49
CA ASP A 93 30.19 -5.59 -3.16
C ASP A 93 29.79 -4.16 -2.74
N VAL A 94 29.02 -3.44 -3.57
CA VAL A 94 28.55 -2.09 -3.25
C VAL A 94 27.34 -2.20 -2.33
N ALA A 95 27.50 -1.77 -1.08
CA ALA A 95 26.39 -1.66 -0.13
C ALA A 95 25.51 -0.47 -0.51
N VAL A 96 24.26 -0.73 -0.88
CA VAL A 96 23.24 0.28 -1.18
C VAL A 96 22.12 0.13 -0.17
N ASP A 97 21.83 1.20 0.56
CA ASP A 97 20.65 1.31 1.42
C ASP A 97 19.56 2.04 0.65
N LEU A 98 18.53 1.32 0.22
CA LEU A 98 17.40 1.87 -0.52
C LEU A 98 16.40 2.61 0.38
N ASP A 99 16.52 2.46 1.70
CA ASP A 99 15.69 3.13 2.70
C ASP A 99 16.36 4.42 3.23
N ALA A 100 17.63 4.66 2.86
CA ALA A 100 18.33 5.88 3.23
C ALA A 100 17.71 7.10 2.55
N PRO A 101 17.56 8.24 3.25
CA PRO A 101 17.12 9.48 2.64
C PRO A 101 18.14 9.95 1.60
N LEU A 102 17.63 10.52 0.49
CA LEU A 102 18.48 11.15 -0.52
C LEU A 102 19.29 12.29 0.10
N SER A 103 20.54 12.45 -0.35
CA SER A 103 21.35 13.60 0.05
C SER A 103 20.74 14.87 -0.54
N PRO A 104 20.66 15.97 0.24
CA PRO A 104 20.26 17.27 -0.30
C PRO A 104 21.26 17.85 -1.33
N GLU A 105 22.43 17.23 -1.48
CA GLU A 105 23.43 17.57 -2.49
C GLU A 105 23.23 16.83 -3.83
N ASP A 106 22.36 15.81 -3.86
CA ASP A 106 22.01 15.01 -5.04
C ASP A 106 20.68 15.43 -5.71
N GLU A 107 20.06 16.52 -5.23
CA GLU A 107 18.96 17.25 -5.89
C GLU A 107 19.49 18.32 -6.87
#